data_AF-A0A7C4YTJ8-F1
#
_entry.id   AF-A0A7C4YTJ8-F1
#
_cell.length_a   1.000
_cell.length_b   1.000
_cell.length_c   1.000
_cell.angle_alpha   90.00
_cell.angle_beta   90.00
_cell.angle_gamma   90.00
#
_symmetry.space_group_name_H-M   'P 1'
#
loop_
_entity.id
_entity.type
_entity.pdbx_description
1 polymer ?
#
loop_
_entity_poly.entity_id
_entity_poly.type
_entity_poly.pdbx_seq_one_letter_code
_entity_poly.pdbx_strand_id
1 'polypeptide(L)'
;MKNFLPSDFLVHIGPECILCGRCVRECSFGVLEQKEGRIIAHHARCVACQRCVVFCPRSAIAILPHPSTSRHNAYWTPEQRRALLRQAQTGAILLAGAGNDQPYLSIWDHLLLDASQVTNPPIDPLREPMELVTFIGRKPDHLEIVPDENGELRLATELPPQLKLDTPIIFGAMSLGAVNLRVHKILAEAARRAGTYFNCGEGGLHEELYPYGQNTIVQVASGRFGVHQRYLDAAAAIEIKIGQGAKPGIGGHLAGEKVTEEIARTRMIPPGTDAISPAPHHDIYSIEDLAQLIYALKEATNYSKPVGVKIAAVHHVAAIATGAARAGADFLTIDGFRGGTGAAPLVIRNHVGLPLEIALAAVDDRLREEGIRHQVSIIASGGIRSSADVIKAIALGADAVSICTAALIALGCTLCQACYTGRCAWGLTTQDPELIKRLDIDEGVERVQNLLRAWTLEIKEVMGALGINAIESLRGNRERLRSIGLDVHTQEVLGVRPAGM
;
A
#
# COMPACT_ATOMS: atom_id res chain seq x y z
N MET A 1 19.39 36.19 4.63
CA MET A 1 20.09 35.24 3.74
C MET A 1 19.29 35.12 2.45
N LYS A 2 19.93 35.20 1.27
CA LYS A 2 19.25 34.90 -0.01
C LYS A 2 18.87 33.42 -0.02
N ASN A 3 17.66 33.09 -0.47
CA ASN A 3 17.25 31.71 -0.70
C ASN A 3 17.99 31.20 -1.94
N PHE A 4 18.91 30.26 -1.77
CA PHE A 4 19.72 29.71 -2.88
C PHE A 4 18.99 28.60 -3.66
N LEU A 5 17.74 28.28 -3.27
CA LEU A 5 16.94 27.24 -3.90
C LEU A 5 16.03 27.83 -4.99
N PRO A 6 16.19 27.42 -6.26
CA PRO A 6 15.15 27.65 -7.26
C PRO A 6 13.89 26.85 -6.87
N SER A 7 12.72 27.35 -7.24
CA SER A 7 11.45 26.62 -7.05
C SER A 7 11.42 25.36 -7.92
N ASP A 8 10.77 24.29 -7.45
CA ASP A 8 10.65 23.05 -8.20
C ASP A 8 9.71 23.18 -9.41
N PHE A 9 8.71 24.06 -9.29
CA PHE A 9 7.67 24.25 -10.29
C PHE A 9 7.38 25.73 -10.51
N LEU A 10 7.05 26.09 -11.74
CA LEU A 10 6.48 27.37 -12.11
C LEU A 10 4.98 27.22 -12.28
N VAL A 11 4.23 28.23 -11.82
CA VAL A 11 2.77 28.27 -11.99
C VAL A 11 2.46 29.37 -12.98
N HIS A 12 2.04 28.97 -14.17
CA HIS A 12 1.63 29.87 -15.23
C HIS A 12 0.13 30.16 -15.12
N ILE A 13 -0.24 31.43 -15.25
CA ILE A 13 -1.63 31.89 -15.28
C ILE A 13 -1.84 32.53 -16.65
N GLY A 14 -2.66 31.90 -17.49
CA GLY A 14 -2.90 32.33 -18.87
C GLY A 14 -3.90 33.48 -19.00
N PRO A 15 -3.96 34.10 -20.19
CA PRO A 15 -4.85 35.24 -20.48
C PRO A 15 -6.35 34.91 -20.34
N GLU A 16 -6.73 33.64 -20.40
CA GLU A 16 -8.08 33.13 -20.20
C GLU A 16 -8.57 33.19 -18.74
N CYS A 17 -7.71 33.64 -17.82
CA CYS A 17 -8.04 33.82 -16.41
C CYS A 17 -9.06 34.95 -16.20
N ILE A 18 -10.19 34.62 -15.59
CA ILE A 18 -11.27 35.57 -15.25
C ILE A 18 -11.19 36.10 -13.81
N LEU A 19 -10.06 35.95 -13.12
CA LEU A 19 -9.80 36.45 -11.76
C LEU A 19 -10.84 36.04 -10.69
N CYS A 20 -11.51 34.90 -10.86
CA CYS A 20 -12.55 34.40 -9.93
C CYS A 20 -12.05 33.98 -8.53
N GLY A 21 -10.73 34.00 -8.29
CA GLY A 21 -10.10 33.66 -7.01
C GLY A 21 -10.20 32.18 -6.60
N ARG A 22 -10.81 31.30 -7.41
CA ARG A 22 -11.00 29.89 -7.04
C ARG A 22 -9.67 29.18 -6.80
N CYS A 23 -8.67 29.40 -7.65
CA CYS A 23 -7.36 28.78 -7.51
C CYS A 23 -6.63 29.17 -6.22
N VAL A 24 -6.90 30.36 -5.68
CA VAL A 24 -6.39 30.82 -4.38
C VAL A 24 -7.04 30.00 -3.27
N ARG A 25 -8.38 29.85 -3.29
CA ARG A 25 -9.13 29.05 -2.30
C ARG A 25 -8.75 27.57 -2.35
N GLU A 26 -8.53 27.01 -3.53
CA GLU A 26 -8.16 25.60 -3.69
C GLU A 26 -6.71 25.30 -3.27
N CYS A 27 -5.83 26.30 -3.22
CA CYS A 27 -4.41 26.11 -2.91
C CYS A 27 -4.13 26.10 -1.39
N SER A 28 -4.02 24.90 -0.80
CA SER A 28 -3.64 24.71 0.61
C SER A 28 -2.18 25.06 0.94
N PHE A 29 -1.33 25.22 -0.08
CA PHE A 29 0.10 25.53 0.08
C PHE A 29 0.39 27.04 0.02
N GLY A 30 -0.63 27.88 -0.17
CA GLY A 30 -0.46 29.33 -0.25
C GLY A 30 0.42 29.78 -1.42
N VAL A 31 0.33 29.06 -2.55
CA VAL A 31 1.08 29.35 -3.79
C VAL A 31 0.45 30.51 -4.54
N LEU A 32 -0.87 30.65 -4.51
CA LEU A 32 -1.59 31.66 -5.26
C LEU A 32 -2.20 32.67 -4.30
N GLU A 33 -2.04 33.96 -4.60
CA GLU A 33 -2.55 35.07 -3.82
C GLU A 33 -3.26 36.07 -4.74
N GLN A 34 -4.44 36.55 -4.35
CA GLN A 34 -5.15 37.57 -5.12
C GLN A 34 -4.87 38.95 -4.52
N LYS A 35 -4.23 39.83 -5.28
CA LYS A 35 -3.84 41.18 -4.84
C LYS A 35 -3.92 42.16 -6.01
N GLU A 36 -4.43 43.37 -5.78
CA GLU A 36 -4.45 44.47 -6.77
C GLU A 36 -5.06 44.07 -8.13
N GLY A 37 -6.15 43.29 -8.14
CA GLY A 37 -6.80 42.88 -9.39
C GLY A 37 -6.02 41.85 -10.23
N ARG A 38 -5.03 41.17 -9.64
CA ARG A 38 -4.28 40.08 -10.28
C ARG A 38 -4.12 38.90 -9.32
N ILE A 39 -3.75 37.75 -9.89
CA ILE A 39 -3.36 36.57 -9.11
C ILE A 39 -1.84 36.43 -9.22
N ILE A 40 -1.17 36.44 -8.08
CA ILE A 40 0.28 36.35 -7.93
C ILE A 40 0.64 34.92 -7.55
N ALA A 41 1.67 34.36 -8.18
CA ALA A 41 2.13 33.01 -7.94
C ALA A 41 3.48 32.98 -7.18
N HIS A 42 3.47 32.44 -5.97
CA HIS A 42 4.63 32.16 -5.11
C HIS A 42 5.21 30.78 -5.43
N HIS A 43 5.87 30.66 -6.59
CA HIS A 43 6.37 29.40 -7.16
C HIS A 43 7.13 28.49 -6.18
N ALA A 44 7.92 29.06 -5.27
CA ALA A 44 8.72 28.33 -4.28
C ALA A 44 7.90 27.45 -3.31
N ARG A 45 6.59 27.70 -3.18
CA ARG A 45 5.68 26.90 -2.34
C ARG A 45 4.96 25.78 -3.09
N CYS A 46 5.08 25.75 -4.42
CA CYS A 46 4.35 24.81 -5.24
C CYS A 46 4.92 23.40 -5.08
N VAL A 47 4.04 22.44 -4.83
CA VAL A 47 4.37 21.00 -4.77
C VAL A 47 3.75 20.22 -5.94
N ALA A 48 3.23 20.93 -6.95
CA ALA A 48 2.54 20.34 -8.09
C ALA A 48 1.40 19.37 -7.74
N CYS A 49 0.60 19.68 -6.71
CA CYS A 49 -0.59 18.88 -6.37
C CYS A 49 -1.73 18.98 -7.40
N GLN A 50 -1.59 19.79 -8.45
CA GLN A 50 -2.54 19.99 -9.56
C GLN A 50 -3.97 20.44 -9.20
N ARG A 51 -4.30 20.66 -7.92
CA ARG A 51 -5.67 21.03 -7.55
C ARG A 51 -6.14 22.36 -8.16
N CYS A 52 -5.30 23.39 -8.14
CA CYS A 52 -5.65 24.67 -8.76
C CYS A 52 -5.83 24.58 -10.28
N VAL A 53 -5.15 23.64 -10.94
CA VAL A 53 -5.30 23.36 -12.37
C VAL A 53 -6.65 22.72 -12.64
N VAL A 54 -6.95 21.61 -11.95
CA VAL A 54 -8.19 20.84 -12.13
C VAL A 54 -9.44 21.66 -11.87
N PHE A 55 -9.42 22.50 -10.83
CA PHE A 55 -10.60 23.27 -10.42
C PHE A 55 -10.71 24.64 -11.10
N CYS A 56 -9.80 24.99 -12.01
CA CYS A 56 -9.88 26.24 -12.75
C CYS A 56 -10.99 26.15 -13.82
N PRO A 57 -12.06 26.98 -13.75
CA PRO A 57 -13.20 26.87 -14.67
C PRO A 57 -12.87 27.27 -16.13
N ARG A 58 -11.68 27.86 -16.36
CA ARG A 58 -11.20 28.30 -17.67
C ARG A 58 -9.96 27.53 -18.12
N SER A 59 -9.54 26.53 -17.36
CA SER A 59 -8.25 25.82 -17.56
C SER A 59 -7.06 26.78 -17.64
N ALA A 60 -7.14 27.90 -16.91
CA ALA A 60 -6.23 29.03 -17.04
C ALA A 60 -4.88 28.86 -16.35
N ILE A 61 -4.65 27.71 -15.71
CA ILE A 61 -3.50 27.50 -14.83
C ILE A 61 -2.76 26.28 -15.33
N ALA A 62 -1.46 26.42 -15.48
CA ALA A 62 -0.55 25.31 -15.74
C ALA A 62 0.56 25.29 -14.69
N ILE A 63 0.90 24.09 -14.21
CA ILE A 63 2.06 23.89 -13.35
C ILE A 63 3.13 23.19 -14.18
N LEU A 64 4.24 23.88 -14.41
CA LEU A 64 5.35 23.40 -15.22
C LEU A 64 6.53 23.07 -14.32
N PRO A 65 7.29 21.99 -14.57
CA PRO A 65 8.60 21.80 -13.96
C PRO A 65 9.43 23.06 -14.17
N HIS A 66 10.09 23.55 -13.13
CA HIS A 66 10.90 24.75 -13.28
C HIS A 66 12.05 24.43 -14.25
N PRO A 67 12.23 25.22 -15.33
CA PRO A 67 13.20 24.94 -16.37
C PRO A 67 14.64 25.23 -15.92
N SER A 68 14.93 25.25 -14.60
CA SER A 68 16.17 25.78 -14.03
C SER A 68 17.35 25.19 -14.77
N THR A 69 17.96 26.04 -15.59
CA THR A 69 19.00 25.74 -16.57
C THR A 69 20.36 25.55 -15.90
N SER A 70 20.39 24.88 -14.76
CA SER A 70 21.65 24.33 -14.28
C SER A 70 22.17 23.42 -15.39
N ARG A 71 23.42 23.63 -15.84
CA ARG A 71 24.04 22.82 -16.90
C ARG A 71 23.70 21.36 -16.65
N HIS A 72 23.17 20.71 -17.69
CA HIS A 72 22.81 19.30 -17.62
C HIS A 72 24.02 18.51 -17.15
N ASN A 73 23.81 17.65 -16.17
CA ASN A 73 24.84 16.79 -15.61
C ASN A 73 24.18 15.45 -15.28
N ALA A 74 24.68 14.39 -15.92
CA ALA A 74 24.15 13.04 -15.75
C ALA A 74 24.40 12.47 -14.35
N TYR A 75 25.48 12.90 -13.69
CA TYR A 75 25.86 12.46 -12.35
C TYR A 75 25.22 13.31 -11.24
N TRP A 76 25.24 14.64 -11.39
CA TRP A 76 24.64 15.60 -10.46
C TRP A 76 23.28 16.07 -10.95
N THR A 77 22.26 15.25 -10.70
CA THR A 77 20.89 15.55 -11.15
C THR A 77 20.35 16.82 -10.48
N PRO A 78 19.38 17.51 -11.08
CA PRO A 78 18.72 18.65 -10.44
C PRO A 78 18.14 18.31 -9.07
N GLU A 79 17.61 17.09 -8.88
CA GLU A 79 17.06 16.63 -7.61
C GLU A 79 18.13 16.51 -6.52
N GLN A 80 19.26 15.86 -6.82
CA GLN A 80 20.37 15.72 -5.87
C GLN A 80 20.95 17.07 -5.46
N ARG A 81 21.18 17.99 -6.40
CA ARG A 81 21.70 19.34 -6.09
C ARG A 81 20.73 20.11 -5.21
N ARG A 82 19.42 20.02 -5.45
CA ARG A 82 18.41 20.66 -4.60
C ARG A 82 18.36 20.05 -3.22
N ALA A 83 18.46 18.72 -3.10
CA ALA A 83 18.54 18.06 -1.81
C ALA A 83 19.73 18.58 -0.98
N LEU A 84 20.92 18.65 -1.58
CA LEU A 84 22.12 19.20 -0.95
C LEU A 84 21.94 20.65 -0.50
N LEU A 85 21.36 21.50 -1.35
CA LEU A 85 21.10 22.90 -1.01
C LEU A 85 20.08 23.04 0.14
N ARG A 86 19.01 22.22 0.16
CA ARG A 86 18.03 22.19 1.26
C ARG A 86 18.67 21.74 2.57
N GLN A 87 19.50 20.70 2.52
CA GLN A 87 20.23 20.21 3.68
C GLN A 87 21.25 21.24 4.17
N ALA A 88 22.00 21.88 3.27
CA ALA A 88 22.95 22.93 3.64
C ALA A 88 22.28 24.15 4.28
N GLN A 89 21.04 24.47 3.87
CA GLN A 89 20.29 25.59 4.44
C GLN A 89 19.67 25.27 5.81
N THR A 90 19.28 24.02 6.05
CA THR A 90 18.48 23.65 7.24
C THR A 90 19.24 22.80 8.26
N GLY A 91 20.31 22.13 7.86
CA GLY A 91 20.98 21.11 8.66
C GLY A 91 20.12 19.86 8.93
N ALA A 92 18.94 19.75 8.29
CA ALA A 92 17.92 18.77 8.64
C ALA A 92 17.83 17.60 7.64
N ILE A 93 17.29 16.47 8.12
CA ILE A 93 16.93 15.32 7.29
C ILE A 93 15.73 15.71 6.42
N LEU A 94 15.84 15.49 5.11
CA LEU A 94 14.71 15.72 4.20
C LEU A 94 13.67 14.63 4.36
N LEU A 95 12.40 15.02 4.37
CA LEU A 95 11.27 14.11 4.44
C LEU A 95 10.55 14.03 3.09
N ALA A 96 9.95 12.87 2.85
CA ALA A 96 9.08 12.65 1.71
C ALA A 96 7.91 11.71 2.07
N GLY A 97 6.78 11.92 1.41
CA GLY A 97 5.66 10.98 1.38
C GLY A 97 5.63 10.17 0.08
N ALA A 98 4.60 9.33 -0.06
CA ALA A 98 4.42 8.36 -1.15
C ALA A 98 5.56 7.32 -1.23
N GLY A 99 5.51 6.45 -2.24
CA GLY A 99 6.52 5.42 -2.45
C GLY A 99 7.78 5.95 -3.14
N ASN A 100 8.80 5.09 -3.26
CA ASN A 100 10.02 5.38 -4.00
C ASN A 100 9.71 5.59 -5.50
N ASP A 101 10.06 6.78 -6.01
CA ASP A 101 9.84 7.24 -7.39
C ASP A 101 11.12 7.23 -8.23
N GLN A 102 12.23 6.74 -7.68
CA GLN A 102 13.50 6.70 -8.39
C GLN A 102 13.45 5.73 -9.58
N PRO A 103 14.21 5.99 -10.65
CA PRO A 103 14.14 5.26 -11.92
C PRO A 103 14.86 3.91 -11.87
N TYR A 104 14.73 3.17 -10.77
CA TYR A 104 15.16 1.78 -10.69
C TYR A 104 14.34 0.91 -11.65
N LEU A 105 14.95 -0.17 -12.15
CA LEU A 105 14.29 -1.18 -12.96
C LEU A 105 12.99 -1.65 -12.29
N SER A 106 11.91 -1.70 -13.06
CA SER A 106 10.60 -2.19 -12.65
C SER A 106 10.41 -3.57 -13.25
N ILE A 107 10.59 -4.64 -12.48
CA ILE A 107 10.57 -6.01 -13.00
C ILE A 107 9.19 -6.35 -13.56
N TRP A 108 8.12 -5.77 -12.99
CA TRP A 108 6.77 -5.86 -13.54
C TRP A 108 6.68 -5.56 -15.04
N ASP A 109 7.42 -4.55 -15.51
CA ASP A 109 7.38 -4.10 -16.91
C ASP A 109 8.17 -5.02 -17.85
N HIS A 110 8.93 -5.96 -17.28
CA HIS A 110 9.73 -6.96 -17.99
C HIS A 110 9.16 -8.38 -17.89
N LEU A 111 7.98 -8.53 -17.30
CA LEU A 111 7.24 -9.79 -17.24
C LEU A 111 5.99 -9.69 -18.13
N LEU A 112 5.84 -10.63 -19.05
CA LEU A 112 4.65 -10.82 -19.87
C LEU A 112 3.88 -12.05 -19.40
N LEU A 113 2.57 -12.05 -19.65
CA LEU A 113 1.67 -13.17 -19.35
C LEU A 113 1.51 -14.03 -20.61
N ASP A 114 1.73 -15.34 -20.48
CA ASP A 114 1.78 -16.29 -21.58
C ASP A 114 0.38 -16.82 -21.93
N ALA A 115 -0.21 -16.26 -22.99
CA ALA A 115 -1.57 -16.55 -23.40
C ALA A 115 -1.76 -17.99 -23.92
N SER A 116 -2.94 -18.52 -23.64
CA SER A 116 -3.39 -19.83 -24.08
C SER A 116 -3.78 -19.83 -25.57
N GLN A 117 -3.60 -20.97 -26.24
CA GLN A 117 -3.76 -21.19 -27.68
C GLN A 117 -4.26 -22.63 -27.97
N VAL A 118 -3.77 -23.31 -29.01
CA VAL A 118 -4.30 -24.63 -29.42
C VAL A 118 -4.00 -25.74 -28.42
N THR A 119 -2.88 -25.67 -27.69
CA THR A 119 -2.47 -26.70 -26.72
C THR A 119 -3.15 -26.57 -25.36
N ASN A 120 -3.63 -25.37 -25.02
CA ASN A 120 -4.47 -25.09 -23.87
C ASN A 120 -5.44 -23.99 -24.30
N PRO A 121 -6.74 -24.27 -24.53
CA PRO A 121 -7.66 -23.28 -25.07
C PRO A 121 -7.90 -22.13 -24.08
N PRO A 122 -8.09 -20.89 -24.56
CA PRO A 122 -8.56 -19.80 -23.71
C PRO A 122 -10.00 -20.07 -23.25
N ILE A 123 -10.35 -19.48 -22.11
CA ILE A 123 -11.68 -19.52 -21.49
C ILE A 123 -12.33 -18.15 -21.71
N ASP A 124 -13.62 -18.10 -22.08
CA ASP A 124 -14.36 -16.85 -22.27
C ASP A 124 -15.06 -16.43 -20.96
N PRO A 125 -14.56 -15.42 -20.23
CA PRO A 125 -15.14 -15.03 -18.94
C PRO A 125 -16.55 -14.46 -19.02
N LEU A 126 -17.03 -14.10 -20.21
CA LEU A 126 -18.41 -13.65 -20.43
C LEU A 126 -19.39 -14.83 -20.48
N ARG A 127 -18.90 -16.03 -20.76
CA ARG A 127 -19.72 -17.24 -20.96
C ARG A 127 -19.43 -18.34 -19.94
N GLU A 128 -18.24 -18.34 -19.37
CA GLU A 128 -17.74 -19.38 -18.47
C GLU A 128 -17.50 -18.81 -17.07
N PRO A 129 -17.74 -19.60 -16.02
CA PRO A 129 -17.56 -19.14 -14.65
C PRO A 129 -16.07 -18.96 -14.32
N MET A 130 -15.76 -17.84 -13.66
CA MET A 130 -14.42 -17.50 -13.18
C MET A 130 -14.42 -17.37 -11.66
N GLU A 131 -13.62 -18.19 -10.99
CA GLU A 131 -13.44 -18.22 -9.54
C GLU A 131 -12.25 -17.36 -9.12
N LEU A 132 -12.54 -16.35 -8.29
CA LEU A 132 -11.57 -15.40 -7.76
C LEU A 132 -11.48 -15.43 -6.24
N VAL A 133 -12.36 -16.18 -5.57
CA VAL A 133 -12.39 -16.26 -4.11
C VAL A 133 -11.06 -16.82 -3.62
N THR A 134 -10.47 -16.13 -2.67
CA THR A 134 -9.24 -16.55 -2.00
C THR A 134 -9.45 -16.53 -0.49
N PHE A 135 -8.79 -17.45 0.19
CA PHE A 135 -8.82 -17.56 1.64
C PHE A 135 -7.42 -17.28 2.19
N ILE A 136 -7.31 -16.26 3.02
CA ILE A 136 -6.06 -15.82 3.63
C ILE A 136 -6.00 -16.31 5.08
N GLY A 137 -4.99 -17.14 5.35
CA GLY A 137 -4.76 -17.75 6.65
C GLY A 137 -4.12 -19.12 6.53
N ARG A 138 -3.78 -19.70 7.67
CA ARG A 138 -3.19 -21.03 7.77
C ARG A 138 -4.16 -22.10 7.28
N LYS A 139 -3.64 -23.14 6.62
CA LYS A 139 -4.38 -24.38 6.33
C LYS A 139 -3.82 -25.53 7.20
N PRO A 140 -4.65 -26.48 7.66
CA PRO A 140 -4.18 -27.63 8.42
C PRO A 140 -3.30 -28.56 7.55
N ASP A 141 -2.42 -29.33 8.18
CA ASP A 141 -1.51 -30.24 7.46
C ASP A 141 -2.23 -31.46 6.85
N HIS A 142 -3.38 -31.83 7.41
CA HIS A 142 -4.23 -32.91 6.91
C HIS A 142 -5.71 -32.56 7.16
N LEU A 143 -6.58 -33.14 6.33
CA LEU A 143 -8.03 -33.04 6.47
C LEU A 143 -8.58 -34.43 6.74
N GLU A 144 -9.34 -34.57 7.82
CA GLU A 144 -10.08 -35.76 8.18
C GLU A 144 -11.55 -35.58 7.82
N ILE A 145 -12.11 -36.53 7.08
CA ILE A 145 -13.50 -36.55 6.65
C ILE A 145 -14.13 -37.83 7.21
N VAL A 146 -15.22 -37.68 7.95
CA VAL A 146 -15.92 -38.79 8.60
C VAL A 146 -17.39 -38.80 8.16
N PRO A 147 -18.05 -39.97 8.09
CA PRO A 147 -19.50 -40.00 7.89
C PRO A 147 -20.23 -39.43 9.12
N ASP A 148 -21.30 -38.70 8.88
CA ASP A 148 -22.24 -38.23 9.89
C ASP A 148 -23.27 -39.32 10.25
N GLU A 149 -24.20 -38.99 11.13
CA GLU A 149 -25.25 -39.92 11.60
C GLU A 149 -26.19 -40.40 10.48
N ASN A 150 -26.26 -39.68 9.36
CA ASN A 150 -27.05 -40.01 8.17
C ASN A 150 -26.22 -40.71 7.07
N GLY A 151 -24.91 -40.89 7.29
CA GLY A 151 -23.99 -41.45 6.31
C GLY A 151 -23.42 -40.43 5.30
N GLU A 152 -23.68 -39.14 5.47
CA GLU A 152 -23.08 -38.06 4.67
C GLU A 152 -21.68 -37.72 5.16
N LEU A 153 -20.76 -37.40 4.25
CA LEU A 153 -19.39 -37.06 4.63
C LEU A 153 -19.31 -35.64 5.21
N ARG A 154 -18.84 -35.51 6.46
CA ARG A 154 -18.54 -34.24 7.12
C ARG A 154 -17.05 -34.05 7.35
N LEU A 155 -16.58 -32.81 7.28
CA LEU A 155 -15.22 -32.45 7.69
C LEU A 155 -15.11 -32.56 9.21
N ALA A 156 -14.26 -33.45 9.71
CA ALA A 156 -13.97 -33.59 11.14
C ALA A 156 -12.91 -32.58 11.60
N THR A 157 -11.96 -32.24 10.72
CA THR A 157 -10.93 -31.24 11.01
C THR A 157 -11.53 -29.85 11.15
N GLU A 158 -11.34 -29.22 12.31
CA GLU A 158 -11.66 -27.82 12.51
C GLU A 158 -10.68 -26.93 11.72
N LEU A 159 -11.22 -26.05 10.89
CA LEU A 159 -10.41 -25.10 10.13
C LEU A 159 -10.03 -23.91 11.01
N PRO A 160 -8.76 -23.47 11.01
CA PRO A 160 -8.37 -22.25 11.69
C PRO A 160 -9.08 -21.03 11.05
N PRO A 161 -9.19 -19.90 11.76
CA PRO A 161 -9.83 -18.71 11.23
C PRO A 161 -9.10 -18.20 9.99
N GLN A 162 -9.86 -17.88 8.94
CA GLN A 162 -9.37 -17.38 7.66
C GLN A 162 -10.18 -16.17 7.22
N LEU A 163 -9.54 -15.29 6.46
CA LEU A 163 -10.21 -14.18 5.78
C LEU A 163 -10.64 -14.65 4.39
N LYS A 164 -11.94 -14.55 4.08
CA LYS A 164 -12.47 -14.83 2.74
C LYS A 164 -12.52 -13.53 1.94
N LEU A 165 -11.88 -13.51 0.79
CA LEU A 165 -11.91 -12.37 -0.13
C LEU A 165 -12.64 -12.78 -1.41
N ASP A 166 -13.60 -11.98 -1.87
CA ASP A 166 -14.29 -12.20 -3.14
C ASP A 166 -13.46 -11.70 -4.35
N THR A 167 -12.38 -10.97 -4.10
CA THR A 167 -11.37 -10.54 -5.07
C THR A 167 -9.99 -10.63 -4.43
N PRO A 168 -8.90 -10.98 -5.16
CA PRO A 168 -7.58 -11.14 -4.55
C PRO A 168 -6.89 -9.81 -4.20
N ILE A 169 -7.65 -8.74 -4.00
CA ILE A 169 -7.18 -7.39 -3.73
C ILE A 169 -7.72 -6.92 -2.38
N ILE A 170 -6.83 -6.40 -1.52
CA ILE A 170 -7.19 -5.72 -0.26
C ILE A 170 -6.70 -4.27 -0.28
N PHE A 171 -7.29 -3.42 0.57
CA PHE A 171 -6.71 -2.11 0.86
C PHE A 171 -5.66 -2.21 1.95
N GLY A 172 -4.44 -1.81 1.64
CA GLY A 172 -3.32 -1.95 2.54
C GLY A 172 -3.29 -0.95 3.70
N ALA A 173 -2.38 -1.23 4.63
CA ALA A 173 -2.21 -0.47 5.87
C ALA A 173 -1.87 1.00 5.62
N MET A 174 -2.76 1.90 6.05
CA MET A 174 -2.52 3.35 6.06
C MET A 174 -3.04 3.93 7.38
N SER A 175 -2.17 4.50 8.21
CA SER A 175 -2.56 4.90 9.56
C SER A 175 -3.52 6.09 9.60
N LEU A 176 -4.47 6.05 10.55
CA LEU A 176 -5.20 7.24 10.96
C LEU A 176 -4.20 8.27 11.49
N GLY A 177 -4.27 9.48 10.95
CA GLY A 177 -3.27 10.53 11.11
C GLY A 177 -2.46 10.73 9.84
N ALA A 178 -1.92 9.67 9.22
CA ALA A 178 -1.31 9.77 7.89
C ALA A 178 -2.37 10.16 6.85
N VAL A 179 -3.47 9.39 6.81
CA VAL A 179 -4.74 9.74 6.18
C VAL A 179 -5.76 10.20 7.23
N ASN A 180 -6.84 10.85 6.82
CA ASN A 180 -7.94 11.19 7.76
C ASN A 180 -9.00 10.10 7.86
N LEU A 181 -9.92 10.30 8.81
CA LEU A 181 -11.02 9.38 9.08
C LEU A 181 -11.96 9.19 7.87
N ARG A 182 -12.14 10.20 7.01
CA ARG A 182 -13.00 10.06 5.81
C ARG A 182 -12.40 9.07 4.82
N VAL A 183 -11.09 9.11 4.61
CA VAL A 183 -10.39 8.10 3.79
C VAL A 183 -10.58 6.71 4.38
N HIS A 184 -10.44 6.54 5.69
CA HIS A 184 -10.71 5.25 6.34
C HIS A 184 -12.16 4.78 6.14
N LYS A 185 -13.15 5.64 6.36
CA LYS A 185 -14.57 5.30 6.13
C LYS A 185 -14.83 4.87 4.70
N ILE A 186 -14.23 5.59 3.73
CA ILE A 186 -14.34 5.26 2.32
C ILE A 186 -13.78 3.86 2.03
N LEU A 187 -12.56 3.57 2.49
CA LEU A 187 -11.92 2.27 2.25
C LEU A 187 -12.63 1.13 2.99
N ALA A 188 -13.13 1.39 4.20
CA ALA A 188 -13.88 0.43 5.00
C ALA A 188 -15.21 0.04 4.33
N GLU A 189 -15.98 1.04 3.90
CA GLU A 189 -17.25 0.81 3.20
C GLU A 189 -17.00 0.18 1.81
N ALA A 190 -15.96 0.59 1.10
CA ALA A 190 -15.57 -0.03 -0.17
C ALA A 190 -15.20 -1.51 0.01
N ALA A 191 -14.41 -1.83 1.04
CA ALA A 191 -14.03 -3.21 1.37
C ALA A 191 -15.26 -4.07 1.71
N ARG A 192 -16.17 -3.55 2.54
CA ARG A 192 -17.41 -4.22 2.93
C ARG A 192 -18.29 -4.57 1.72
N ARG A 193 -18.50 -3.63 0.79
CA ARG A 193 -19.32 -3.90 -0.41
C ARG A 193 -18.65 -4.85 -1.40
N ALA A 194 -17.31 -4.84 -1.46
CA ALA A 194 -16.54 -5.68 -2.38
C ALA A 194 -16.20 -7.07 -1.81
N GLY A 195 -16.64 -7.39 -0.59
CA GLY A 195 -16.32 -8.67 0.05
C GLY A 195 -14.81 -8.85 0.27
N THR A 196 -14.11 -7.77 0.63
CA THR A 196 -12.67 -7.77 0.91
C THR A 196 -12.37 -7.00 2.19
N TYR A 197 -11.11 -6.68 2.45
CA TYR A 197 -10.64 -6.08 3.69
C TYR A 197 -9.88 -4.77 3.45
N PHE A 198 -9.92 -3.89 4.44
CA PHE A 198 -8.98 -2.77 4.56
C PHE A 198 -8.16 -2.90 5.84
N ASN A 199 -6.94 -2.36 5.84
CA ASN A 199 -6.08 -2.37 7.01
C ASN A 199 -5.91 -0.95 7.58
N CYS A 200 -6.18 -0.77 8.87
CA CYS A 200 -6.21 0.55 9.52
C CYS A 200 -4.82 1.18 9.76
N GLY A 201 -3.76 0.40 9.60
CA GLY A 201 -2.39 0.83 9.86
C GLY A 201 -2.07 1.07 11.34
N GLU A 202 -0.86 1.57 11.60
CA GLU A 202 -0.26 1.76 12.94
C GLU A 202 -0.88 2.88 13.81
N GLY A 203 -2.02 3.44 13.43
CA GLY A 203 -2.58 4.66 14.04
C GLY A 203 -3.68 4.44 15.08
N GLY A 204 -3.97 3.19 15.43
CA GLY A 204 -5.21 2.81 16.10
C GLY A 204 -6.42 2.78 15.16
N LEU A 205 -7.59 2.42 15.69
CA LEU A 205 -8.86 2.35 14.97
C LEU A 205 -9.86 3.28 15.63
N HIS A 206 -10.34 4.28 14.90
CA HIS A 206 -11.38 5.18 15.40
C HIS A 206 -12.67 4.39 15.67
N GLU A 207 -13.39 4.70 16.76
CA GLU A 207 -14.58 3.93 17.17
C GLU A 207 -15.70 3.92 16.12
N GLU A 208 -15.81 4.99 15.32
CA GLU A 208 -16.76 5.05 14.19
C GLU A 208 -16.50 4.01 13.10
N LEU A 209 -15.32 3.37 13.10
CA LEU A 209 -14.99 2.29 12.17
C LEU A 209 -15.32 0.90 12.72
N TYR A 210 -15.68 0.77 13.99
CA TYR A 210 -15.98 -0.54 14.61
C TYR A 210 -17.16 -1.27 13.93
N PRO A 211 -18.20 -0.58 13.42
CA PRO A 211 -19.23 -1.24 12.61
C PRO A 211 -18.72 -1.93 11.34
N TYR A 212 -17.53 -1.56 10.84
CA TYR A 212 -16.86 -2.20 9.69
C TYR A 212 -15.86 -3.28 10.12
N GLY A 213 -15.86 -3.66 11.40
CA GLY A 213 -14.88 -4.55 12.02
C GLY A 213 -14.66 -5.87 11.28
N GLN A 214 -15.75 -6.47 10.77
CA GLN A 214 -15.72 -7.71 9.97
C GLN A 214 -14.92 -7.61 8.67
N ASN A 215 -14.61 -6.40 8.20
CA ASN A 215 -13.80 -6.12 7.00
C ASN A 215 -12.52 -5.34 7.35
N THR A 216 -12.14 -5.27 8.64
CA THR A 216 -11.00 -4.49 9.12
C THR A 216 -9.86 -5.38 9.59
N ILE A 217 -8.66 -5.15 9.07
CA ILE A 217 -7.41 -5.68 9.63
C ILE A 217 -6.79 -4.60 10.50
N VAL A 218 -6.48 -4.93 11.75
CA VAL A 218 -5.83 -3.99 12.68
C VAL A 218 -4.34 -4.26 12.79
N GLN A 219 -3.53 -3.23 12.98
CA GLN A 219 -2.08 -3.38 13.12
C GLN A 219 -1.61 -3.30 14.58
N VAL A 220 -0.64 -4.13 14.92
CA VAL A 220 0.18 -4.03 16.13
C VAL A 220 1.59 -3.65 15.68
N ALA A 221 1.94 -2.39 15.81
CA ALA A 221 3.26 -1.84 15.46
C ALA A 221 4.05 -1.44 16.70
N SER A 222 5.35 -1.14 16.55
CA SER A 222 6.28 -0.86 17.66
C SER A 222 5.80 0.19 18.66
N GLY A 223 5.10 1.23 18.21
CA GLY A 223 4.56 2.29 19.08
C GLY A 223 3.31 1.92 19.89
N ARG A 224 2.66 0.78 19.59
CA ARG A 224 1.41 0.31 20.23
C ARG A 224 0.28 1.35 20.34
N PHE A 225 0.28 2.35 19.46
CA PHE A 225 -0.74 3.40 19.46
C PHE A 225 -2.14 2.81 19.27
N GLY A 226 -3.05 3.13 20.19
CA GLY A 226 -4.44 2.69 20.11
C GLY A 226 -4.68 1.19 20.30
N VAL A 227 -3.67 0.42 20.75
CA VAL A 227 -3.82 -1.03 20.94
C VAL A 227 -4.39 -1.33 22.33
N HIS A 228 -5.62 -1.83 22.37
CA HIS A 228 -6.32 -2.29 23.58
C HIS A 228 -7.29 -3.44 23.24
N GLN A 229 -7.86 -4.11 24.25
CA GLN A 229 -8.71 -5.30 24.05
C GLN A 229 -9.85 -5.06 23.04
N ARG A 230 -10.68 -4.02 23.25
CA ARG A 230 -11.79 -3.68 22.35
C ARG A 230 -11.36 -3.39 20.89
N TYR A 231 -10.12 -2.91 20.68
CA TYR A 231 -9.55 -2.69 19.35
C TYR A 231 -9.22 -4.02 18.66
N LEU A 232 -8.64 -4.96 19.40
CA LEU A 232 -8.39 -6.32 18.90
C LEU A 232 -9.71 -7.04 18.62
N ASP A 233 -10.70 -6.92 19.52
CA ASP A 233 -12.02 -7.54 19.41
C ASP A 233 -12.86 -7.01 18.24
N ALA A 234 -12.67 -5.75 17.84
CA ALA A 234 -13.38 -5.17 16.71
C ALA A 234 -12.92 -5.72 15.34
N ALA A 235 -11.68 -6.18 15.21
CA ALA A 235 -11.10 -6.50 13.90
C ALA A 235 -11.49 -7.89 13.35
N ALA A 236 -11.33 -8.11 12.05
CA ALA A 236 -11.39 -9.43 11.43
C ALA A 236 -10.06 -10.18 11.52
N ALA A 237 -8.93 -9.47 11.55
CA ALA A 237 -7.59 -10.02 11.69
C ALA A 237 -6.63 -9.01 12.32
N ILE A 238 -5.48 -9.51 12.79
CA ILE A 238 -4.41 -8.71 13.36
C ILE A 238 -3.15 -8.85 12.51
N GLU A 239 -2.45 -7.75 12.24
CA GLU A 239 -1.17 -7.75 11.53
C GLU A 239 -0.07 -7.13 12.41
N ILE A 240 0.94 -7.92 12.77
CA ILE A 240 2.14 -7.43 13.45
C ILE A 240 3.03 -6.76 12.40
N LYS A 241 3.30 -5.47 12.57
CA LYS A 241 4.08 -4.68 11.59
C LYS A 241 5.55 -4.60 12.00
N ILE A 242 6.36 -5.52 11.52
CA ILE A 242 7.83 -5.51 11.71
C ILE A 242 8.50 -4.47 10.80
N GLY A 243 8.03 -4.34 9.56
CA GLY A 243 8.63 -3.43 8.60
C GLY A 243 7.64 -2.88 7.58
N GLN A 244 8.05 -1.80 6.91
CA GLN A 244 7.36 -1.28 5.73
C GLN A 244 8.36 -0.95 4.64
N GLY A 245 7.97 -1.16 3.38
CA GLY A 245 8.86 -1.02 2.24
C GLY A 245 9.42 0.40 2.05
N ALA A 246 8.64 1.43 2.41
CA ALA A 246 9.06 2.83 2.28
C ALA A 246 10.18 3.25 3.25
N LYS A 247 10.35 2.52 4.35
CA LYS A 247 11.36 2.83 5.37
C LYS A 247 11.71 1.60 6.22
N PRO A 248 12.37 0.60 5.63
CA PRO A 248 12.82 -0.57 6.38
C PRO A 248 13.79 -0.16 7.49
N GLY A 249 13.71 -0.81 8.64
CA GLY A 249 14.61 -0.58 9.78
C GLY A 249 14.27 0.61 10.68
N ILE A 250 13.20 1.36 10.41
CA ILE A 250 12.74 2.44 11.31
C ILE A 250 11.21 2.44 11.50
N GLY A 251 10.75 3.11 12.55
CA GLY A 251 9.35 3.16 12.95
C GLY A 251 8.45 4.12 12.17
N GLY A 252 7.19 4.16 12.59
CA GLY A 252 6.17 5.11 12.15
C GLY A 252 6.54 6.56 12.47
N HIS A 253 6.19 7.50 11.58
CA HIS A 253 6.45 8.93 11.74
C HIS A 253 5.15 9.67 11.44
N LEU A 254 4.64 10.42 12.41
CA LEU A 254 3.55 11.37 12.21
C LEU A 254 3.91 12.68 12.90
N ALA A 255 3.94 13.77 12.14
CA ALA A 255 4.21 15.10 12.66
C ALA A 255 3.10 15.54 13.63
N GLY A 256 3.48 16.24 14.69
CA GLY A 256 2.60 16.75 15.74
C GLY A 256 1.51 17.69 15.22
N GLU A 257 1.79 18.42 14.14
CA GLU A 257 0.79 19.23 13.41
C GLU A 257 -0.40 18.40 12.90
N LYS A 258 -0.22 17.08 12.72
CA LYS A 258 -1.26 16.13 12.32
C LYS A 258 -1.82 15.32 13.50
N VAL A 259 -1.38 15.60 14.73
CA VAL A 259 -1.89 14.97 15.95
C VAL A 259 -2.90 15.92 16.59
N THR A 260 -4.06 16.01 15.94
CA THR A 260 -5.24 16.72 16.49
C THR A 260 -5.79 15.96 17.70
N GLU A 261 -6.74 16.57 18.42
CA GLU A 261 -7.38 15.95 19.59
C GLU A 261 -7.96 14.55 19.30
N GLU A 262 -8.60 14.38 18.14
CA GLU A 262 -9.18 13.10 17.72
C GLU A 262 -8.10 12.03 17.45
N ILE A 263 -7.02 12.43 16.78
CA ILE A 263 -5.87 11.56 16.51
C ILE A 263 -5.16 11.18 17.81
N ALA A 264 -4.96 12.17 18.69
CA ALA A 264 -4.36 12.02 20.01
C ALA A 264 -5.13 11.01 20.86
N ARG A 265 -6.47 11.15 20.91
CA ARG A 265 -7.36 10.22 21.62
C ARG A 265 -7.27 8.81 21.05
N THR A 266 -7.35 8.66 19.73
CA THR A 266 -7.29 7.33 19.09
C THR A 266 -5.93 6.65 19.33
N ARG A 267 -4.84 7.42 19.35
CA ARG A 267 -3.49 6.91 19.56
C ARG A 267 -3.09 6.76 21.03
N MET A 268 -3.87 7.34 21.95
CA MET A 268 -3.57 7.45 23.38
C MET A 268 -2.26 8.21 23.65
N ILE A 269 -2.06 9.35 22.98
CA ILE A 269 -0.90 10.25 23.16
C ILE A 269 -1.35 11.71 23.37
N PRO A 270 -0.50 12.62 23.86
CA PRO A 270 -0.84 14.03 23.99
C PRO A 270 -1.08 14.71 22.62
N PRO A 271 -2.03 15.66 22.51
CA PRO A 271 -2.23 16.45 21.30
C PRO A 271 -0.99 17.25 20.91
N GLY A 272 -0.73 17.38 19.61
CA GLY A 272 0.38 18.18 19.08
C GLY A 272 1.77 17.55 19.20
N THR A 273 1.93 16.39 19.84
CA THR A 273 3.24 15.73 19.94
C THR A 273 3.56 14.93 18.68
N ASP A 274 4.81 14.97 18.23
CA ASP A 274 5.29 14.07 17.18
C ASP A 274 5.13 12.60 17.63
N ALA A 275 4.44 11.79 16.83
CA ALA A 275 4.34 10.35 17.07
C ALA A 275 5.45 9.64 16.29
N ILE A 276 6.62 9.55 16.91
CA ILE A 276 7.79 8.82 16.40
C ILE A 276 7.81 7.46 17.09
N SER A 277 7.55 6.39 16.33
CA SER A 277 7.59 5.04 16.89
C SER A 277 9.03 4.57 17.03
N PRO A 278 9.36 3.76 18.06
CA PRO A 278 10.62 3.05 18.12
C PRO A 278 10.86 2.25 16.83
N ALA A 279 12.13 2.09 16.44
CA ALA A 279 12.50 1.26 15.30
C ALA A 279 12.16 -0.22 15.55
N PRO A 280 12.61 -0.84 16.66
CA PRO A 280 12.19 -2.21 17.00
C PRO A 280 10.87 -2.22 17.77
N HIS A 281 10.21 -3.37 17.76
CA HIS A 281 9.27 -3.73 18.81
C HIS A 281 10.08 -4.03 20.08
N HIS A 282 9.75 -3.40 21.21
CA HIS A 282 10.51 -3.61 22.46
C HIS A 282 10.24 -4.98 23.12
N ASP A 283 9.29 -5.73 22.59
CA ASP A 283 8.94 -7.10 22.92
C ASP A 283 9.28 -8.08 21.78
N ILE A 284 10.12 -7.69 20.81
CA ILE A 284 10.63 -8.58 19.75
C ILE A 284 12.11 -8.29 19.49
N TYR A 285 12.99 -9.09 20.07
CA TYR A 285 14.43 -9.08 19.79
C TYR A 285 14.94 -10.38 19.15
N SER A 286 14.10 -11.40 19.09
CA SER A 286 14.38 -12.65 18.40
C SER A 286 13.13 -13.23 17.74
N ILE A 287 13.27 -14.37 17.05
CA ILE A 287 12.12 -15.04 16.42
C ILE A 287 11.21 -15.69 17.45
N GLU A 288 11.77 -16.12 18.59
CA GLU A 288 11.01 -16.66 19.72
C GLU A 288 10.13 -15.57 20.34
N ASP A 289 10.63 -14.35 20.45
CA ASP A 289 9.82 -13.22 20.92
C ASP A 289 8.67 -12.89 19.96
N LEU A 290 8.90 -12.97 18.64
CA LEU A 290 7.83 -12.83 17.65
C LEU A 290 6.78 -13.93 17.85
N ALA A 291 7.20 -15.17 18.08
CA ALA A 291 6.30 -16.28 18.36
C ALA A 291 5.46 -16.03 19.62
N GLN A 292 6.06 -15.47 20.68
CA GLN A 292 5.33 -15.10 21.89
C GLN A 292 4.29 -14.01 21.64
N LEU A 293 4.62 -12.97 20.85
CA LEU A 293 3.63 -11.94 20.52
C LEU A 293 2.48 -12.51 19.66
N ILE A 294 2.79 -13.37 18.69
CA ILE A 294 1.76 -14.06 17.89
C ILE A 294 0.84 -14.87 18.81
N TYR A 295 1.42 -15.67 19.70
CA TYR A 295 0.67 -16.46 20.69
C TYR A 295 -0.22 -15.57 21.57
N ALA A 296 0.34 -14.50 22.14
CA ALA A 296 -0.39 -13.59 23.02
C ALA A 296 -1.57 -12.90 22.31
N LEU A 297 -1.42 -12.52 21.03
CA LEU A 297 -2.51 -11.91 20.25
C LEU A 297 -3.60 -12.91 19.89
N LYS A 298 -3.24 -14.17 19.61
CA LYS A 298 -4.21 -15.26 19.42
C LYS A 298 -4.98 -15.55 20.70
N GLU A 299 -4.30 -15.69 21.83
CA GLU A 299 -4.91 -15.84 23.15
C GLU A 299 -5.86 -14.68 23.49
N ALA A 300 -5.40 -13.43 23.30
CA ALA A 300 -6.20 -12.24 23.58
C ALA A 300 -7.49 -12.16 22.75
N THR A 301 -7.55 -12.87 21.61
CA THR A 301 -8.74 -12.93 20.75
C THR A 301 -9.44 -14.28 20.80
N ASN A 302 -9.12 -15.12 21.80
CA ASN A 302 -9.65 -16.48 21.95
C ASN A 302 -9.50 -17.31 20.66
N TYR A 303 -8.38 -17.14 19.95
CA TYR A 303 -8.06 -17.82 18.69
C TYR A 303 -9.11 -17.63 17.58
N SER A 304 -9.99 -16.64 17.69
CA SER A 304 -11.06 -16.40 16.73
C SER A 304 -10.60 -15.65 15.46
N LYS A 305 -9.34 -15.20 15.43
CA LYS A 305 -8.82 -14.29 14.39
C LYS A 305 -7.46 -14.74 13.89
N PRO A 306 -7.19 -14.63 12.58
CA PRO A 306 -5.86 -14.87 12.07
C PRO A 306 -4.92 -13.72 12.48
N VAL A 307 -3.68 -14.07 12.80
CA VAL A 307 -2.60 -13.14 13.14
C VAL A 307 -1.51 -13.27 12.08
N GLY A 308 -1.26 -12.19 11.34
CA GLY A 308 -0.22 -12.14 10.33
C GLY A 308 0.95 -11.25 10.70
N VAL A 309 2.01 -11.30 9.89
CA VAL A 309 3.24 -10.52 10.07
C VAL A 309 3.58 -9.78 8.79
N LYS A 310 3.70 -8.46 8.88
CA LYS A 310 4.16 -7.62 7.78
C LYS A 310 5.65 -7.34 7.89
N ILE A 311 6.40 -7.73 6.88
CA ILE A 311 7.85 -7.51 6.77
C ILE A 311 8.16 -6.67 5.52
N ALA A 312 9.19 -5.82 5.64
CA ALA A 312 9.74 -5.14 4.47
C ALA A 312 10.61 -6.13 3.68
N ALA A 313 10.61 -6.02 2.35
CA ALA A 313 11.55 -6.73 1.51
C ALA A 313 12.98 -6.23 1.79
N VAL A 314 13.77 -7.06 2.47
CA VAL A 314 15.17 -6.80 2.84
C VAL A 314 16.02 -8.05 2.58
N HIS A 315 17.33 -7.96 2.78
CA HIS A 315 18.19 -9.14 2.64
C HIS A 315 17.74 -10.26 3.58
N HIS A 316 17.82 -11.51 3.11
CA HIS A 316 17.30 -12.70 3.80
C HIS A 316 15.78 -12.71 4.09
N VAL A 317 14.97 -11.95 3.34
CA VAL A 317 13.50 -11.94 3.47
C VAL A 317 12.88 -13.34 3.48
N ALA A 318 13.39 -14.28 2.69
CA ALA A 318 12.93 -15.67 2.65
C ALA A 318 13.11 -16.39 4.00
N ALA A 319 14.26 -16.22 4.66
CA ALA A 319 14.52 -16.83 5.96
C ALA A 319 13.67 -16.17 7.07
N ILE A 320 13.49 -14.85 7.00
CA ILE A 320 12.62 -14.10 7.92
C ILE A 320 11.17 -14.57 7.77
N ALA A 321 10.70 -14.76 6.53
CA ALA A 321 9.36 -15.25 6.24
C ALA A 321 9.14 -16.68 6.77
N THR A 322 10.07 -17.61 6.52
CA THR A 322 10.05 -18.95 7.14
C THR A 322 9.97 -18.85 8.66
N GLY A 323 10.82 -18.03 9.27
CA GLY A 323 10.84 -17.85 10.72
C GLY A 323 9.47 -17.40 11.24
N ALA A 324 8.86 -16.39 10.61
CA ALA A 324 7.56 -15.87 10.99
C ALA A 324 6.43 -16.91 10.79
N ALA A 325 6.47 -17.70 9.72
CA ALA A 325 5.53 -18.79 9.49
C ALA A 325 5.64 -19.85 10.60
N ARG A 326 6.87 -20.27 10.95
CA ARG A 326 7.12 -21.23 12.04
C ARG A 326 6.78 -20.67 13.42
N ALA A 327 6.90 -19.35 13.61
CA ALA A 327 6.45 -18.64 14.80
C ALA A 327 4.91 -18.61 14.93
N GLY A 328 4.17 -19.09 13.94
CA GLY A 328 2.72 -19.29 13.98
C GLY A 328 1.92 -18.21 13.28
N ALA A 329 2.53 -17.39 12.41
CA ALA A 329 1.81 -16.43 11.58
C ALA A 329 0.89 -17.13 10.59
N ASP A 330 -0.36 -16.66 10.48
CA ASP A 330 -1.37 -17.21 9.56
C ASP A 330 -1.26 -16.59 8.16
N PHE A 331 -0.71 -15.37 8.06
CA PHE A 331 -0.37 -14.72 6.80
C PHE A 331 0.86 -13.83 6.93
N LEU A 332 1.53 -13.55 5.81
CA LEU A 332 2.69 -12.69 5.69
C LEU A 332 2.42 -11.61 4.67
N THR A 333 2.61 -10.34 5.04
CA THR A 333 2.61 -9.24 4.07
C THR A 333 4.04 -8.88 3.71
N ILE A 334 4.43 -9.11 2.45
CA ILE A 334 5.76 -8.77 1.92
C ILE A 334 5.68 -7.40 1.26
N ASP A 335 6.36 -6.40 1.83
CA ASP A 335 6.28 -5.01 1.38
C ASP A 335 7.56 -4.55 0.68
N GLY A 336 7.52 -4.42 -0.64
CA GLY A 336 8.64 -4.00 -1.48
C GLY A 336 9.00 -2.52 -1.30
N PHE A 337 10.23 -2.15 -1.66
CA PHE A 337 10.78 -0.80 -1.43
C PHE A 337 10.00 0.37 -2.06
N ARG A 338 9.12 0.09 -3.03
CA ARG A 338 8.17 1.06 -3.62
C ARG A 338 6.90 1.27 -2.79
N GLY A 339 6.79 0.64 -1.61
CA GLY A 339 5.72 0.84 -0.64
C GLY A 339 5.55 2.32 -0.27
N GLY A 340 4.31 2.74 -0.02
CA GLY A 340 3.98 4.13 0.30
C GLY A 340 4.22 4.52 1.76
N THR A 341 4.33 5.83 2.02
CA THR A 341 4.37 6.38 3.38
C THR A 341 3.74 7.77 3.47
N GLY A 342 3.20 8.12 4.63
CA GLY A 342 2.83 9.50 4.93
C GLY A 342 4.05 10.39 5.17
N ALA A 343 5.10 9.83 5.77
CA ALA A 343 6.36 10.49 6.08
C ALA A 343 7.49 9.46 6.26
N ALA A 344 8.60 9.66 5.54
CA ALA A 344 9.86 8.96 5.75
C ALA A 344 11.04 9.88 5.43
N PRO A 345 12.22 9.66 6.04
CA PRO A 345 13.47 10.22 5.54
C PRO A 345 13.66 9.88 4.06
N LEU A 346 13.89 10.90 3.23
CA LEU A 346 14.04 10.76 1.78
C LEU A 346 15.12 9.75 1.41
N VAL A 347 16.25 9.77 2.13
CA VAL A 347 17.37 8.85 1.91
C VAL A 347 16.99 7.40 2.15
N ILE A 348 16.17 7.11 3.17
CA ILE A 348 15.73 5.74 3.47
C ILE A 348 14.75 5.29 2.40
N ARG A 349 13.73 6.12 2.09
CA ARG A 349 12.73 5.82 1.06
C ARG A 349 13.38 5.51 -0.29
N ASN A 350 14.39 6.28 -0.65
CA ASN A 350 15.00 6.18 -1.97
C ASN A 350 16.02 5.03 -2.09
N HIS A 351 16.61 4.54 -0.99
CA HIS A 351 17.79 3.66 -1.07
C HIS A 351 17.76 2.41 -0.19
N VAL A 352 16.72 2.21 0.63
CA VAL A 352 16.66 1.06 1.56
C VAL A 352 15.48 0.17 1.22
N GLY A 353 15.75 -1.13 1.07
CA GLY A 353 14.78 -2.17 0.73
C GLY A 353 15.06 -2.84 -0.61
N LEU A 354 14.30 -3.89 -0.92
CA LEU A 354 14.42 -4.69 -2.14
C LEU A 354 13.11 -4.64 -2.98
N PRO A 355 13.19 -4.94 -4.29
CA PRO A 355 12.02 -5.12 -5.15
C PRO A 355 11.06 -6.19 -4.61
N LEU A 356 9.75 -5.94 -4.78
CA LEU A 356 8.70 -6.85 -4.32
C LEU A 356 8.76 -8.17 -5.09
N GLU A 357 9.00 -8.09 -6.40
CA GLU A 357 9.00 -9.19 -7.36
C GLU A 357 9.98 -10.29 -6.95
N ILE A 358 11.23 -9.88 -6.66
CA ILE A 358 12.30 -10.77 -6.23
C ILE A 358 12.00 -11.36 -4.85
N ALA A 359 11.60 -10.50 -3.90
CA ALA A 359 11.32 -10.94 -2.54
C ALA A 359 10.16 -11.94 -2.48
N LEU A 360 9.10 -11.69 -3.25
CA LEU A 360 7.93 -12.54 -3.34
C LEU A 360 8.28 -13.93 -3.89
N ALA A 361 9.01 -13.98 -5.01
CA ALA A 361 9.41 -15.24 -5.62
C ALA A 361 10.30 -16.06 -4.67
N ALA A 362 11.30 -15.44 -4.06
CA ALA A 362 12.21 -16.11 -3.12
C ALA A 362 11.50 -16.61 -1.85
N VAL A 363 10.51 -15.88 -1.35
CA VAL A 363 9.70 -16.30 -0.18
C VAL A 363 8.81 -17.49 -0.55
N ASP A 364 8.10 -17.43 -1.68
CA ASP A 364 7.23 -18.53 -2.12
C ASP A 364 8.04 -19.83 -2.33
N ASP A 365 9.20 -19.75 -2.99
CA ASP A 365 10.08 -20.90 -3.21
C ASP A 365 10.58 -21.50 -1.90
N ARG A 366 11.12 -20.67 -1.00
CA ARG A 366 11.64 -21.14 0.28
C ARG A 366 10.56 -21.84 1.12
N LEU A 367 9.35 -21.28 1.18
CA LEU A 367 8.24 -21.89 1.91
C LEU A 367 7.80 -23.22 1.29
N ARG A 368 7.86 -23.36 -0.05
CA ARG A 368 7.57 -24.61 -0.76
C ARG A 368 8.65 -25.66 -0.56
N GLU A 369 9.93 -25.27 -0.68
CA GLU A 369 11.08 -26.14 -0.43
C GLU A 369 11.05 -26.74 0.99
N GLU A 370 10.61 -25.95 1.97
CA GLU A 370 10.46 -26.40 3.36
C GLU A 370 9.15 -27.14 3.64
N GLY A 371 8.24 -27.22 2.67
CA GLY A 371 6.96 -27.91 2.82
C GLY A 371 5.96 -27.22 3.78
N ILE A 372 6.11 -25.91 4.01
CA ILE A 372 5.25 -25.14 4.94
C ILE A 372 4.42 -24.05 4.25
N ARG A 373 4.44 -23.98 2.91
CA ARG A 373 3.73 -22.94 2.14
C ARG A 373 2.22 -22.91 2.38
N HIS A 374 1.58 -24.04 2.70
CA HIS A 374 0.15 -24.10 3.02
C HIS A 374 -0.17 -23.59 4.44
N GLN A 375 0.84 -23.51 5.32
CA GLN A 375 0.64 -23.04 6.69
C GLN A 375 0.52 -21.52 6.79
N VAL A 376 0.78 -20.80 5.70
CA VAL A 376 0.77 -19.33 5.69
C VAL A 376 0.37 -18.79 4.32
N SER A 377 -0.46 -17.75 4.29
CA SER A 377 -0.74 -17.00 3.06
C SER A 377 0.25 -15.84 2.87
N ILE A 378 0.57 -15.47 1.63
CA ILE A 378 1.43 -14.35 1.26
C ILE A 378 0.58 -13.25 0.63
N ILE A 379 0.63 -12.05 1.22
CA ILE A 379 0.04 -10.83 0.68
C ILE A 379 1.17 -9.98 0.10
N ALA A 380 1.13 -9.72 -1.21
CA ALA A 380 2.12 -8.87 -1.87
C ALA A 380 1.75 -7.39 -1.72
N SER A 381 2.69 -6.55 -1.29
CA SER A 381 2.49 -5.11 -1.07
C SER A 381 3.68 -4.30 -1.60
N GLY A 382 3.39 -3.11 -2.11
CA GLY A 382 4.43 -2.12 -2.47
C GLY A 382 4.68 -2.01 -3.96
N GLY A 383 4.19 -0.91 -4.56
CA GLY A 383 4.43 -0.59 -5.96
C GLY A 383 3.47 -1.24 -6.96
N ILE A 384 2.32 -1.74 -6.52
CA ILE A 384 1.26 -2.29 -7.40
C ILE A 384 0.51 -1.14 -8.07
N ARG A 385 0.53 -1.09 -9.41
CA ARG A 385 0.00 0.03 -10.21
C ARG A 385 -1.24 -0.34 -11.01
N SER A 386 -1.44 -1.63 -11.31
CA SER A 386 -2.48 -2.12 -12.21
C SER A 386 -2.93 -3.54 -11.86
N SER A 387 -4.03 -4.00 -12.46
CA SER A 387 -4.46 -5.41 -12.46
C SER A 387 -3.39 -6.34 -13.03
N ALA A 388 -2.61 -5.91 -14.03
CA ALA A 388 -1.51 -6.71 -14.57
C ALA A 388 -0.43 -6.98 -13.52
N ASP A 389 -0.07 -5.99 -12.69
CA ASP A 389 0.86 -6.18 -11.57
C ASP A 389 0.26 -7.15 -10.53
N VAL A 390 -1.06 -7.08 -10.25
CA VAL A 390 -1.76 -8.00 -9.34
C VAL A 390 -1.63 -9.45 -9.82
N ILE A 391 -1.94 -9.71 -11.09
CA ILE A 391 -1.93 -11.05 -11.68
C ILE A 391 -0.51 -11.61 -11.71
N LYS A 392 0.48 -10.78 -12.08
CA LYS A 392 1.89 -11.18 -12.05
C LYS A 392 2.34 -11.50 -10.63
N ALA A 393 1.93 -10.74 -9.62
CA ALA A 393 2.24 -11.05 -8.22
C ALA A 393 1.63 -12.40 -7.79
N ILE A 394 0.38 -12.68 -8.17
CA ILE A 394 -0.25 -13.98 -7.91
C ILE A 394 0.51 -15.11 -8.59
N ALA A 395 0.88 -14.94 -9.87
CA ALA A 395 1.69 -15.90 -10.62
C ALA A 395 3.08 -16.13 -10.00
N LEU A 396 3.68 -15.11 -9.38
CA LEU A 396 4.94 -15.25 -8.63
C LEU A 396 4.80 -15.96 -7.28
N GLY A 397 3.59 -16.01 -6.71
CA GLY A 397 3.32 -16.76 -5.47
C GLY A 397 2.39 -16.09 -4.45
N ALA A 398 1.85 -14.89 -4.73
CA ALA A 398 0.96 -14.22 -3.78
C ALA A 398 -0.44 -14.87 -3.70
N ASP A 399 -1.03 -14.96 -2.51
CA ASP A 399 -2.42 -15.34 -2.30
C ASP A 399 -3.39 -14.16 -2.44
N ALA A 400 -2.92 -12.96 -2.14
CA ALA A 400 -3.63 -11.69 -2.35
C ALA A 400 -2.64 -10.54 -2.54
N VAL A 401 -3.15 -9.40 -3.00
CA VAL A 401 -2.36 -8.20 -3.28
C VAL A 401 -2.95 -7.00 -2.56
N SER A 402 -2.08 -6.25 -1.90
CA SER A 402 -2.44 -5.08 -1.11
C SER A 402 -2.19 -3.80 -1.89
N ILE A 403 -3.23 -2.97 -2.03
CA ILE A 403 -3.16 -1.69 -2.74
C ILE A 403 -3.39 -0.51 -1.79
N CYS A 404 -2.52 0.48 -1.85
CA CYS A 404 -2.67 1.74 -1.09
C CYS A 404 -2.68 2.93 -2.04
N THR A 405 -1.56 3.15 -2.73
CA THR A 405 -1.36 4.30 -3.61
C THR A 405 -2.38 4.33 -4.74
N ALA A 406 -2.69 3.20 -5.37
CA ALA A 406 -3.72 3.12 -6.41
C ALA A 406 -5.11 3.55 -5.89
N ALA A 407 -5.49 3.11 -4.69
CA ALA A 407 -6.74 3.55 -4.06
C ALA A 407 -6.74 5.06 -3.75
N LEU A 408 -5.63 5.60 -3.25
CA LEU A 408 -5.51 7.05 -3.03
C LEU A 408 -5.53 7.85 -4.35
N ILE A 409 -4.96 7.32 -5.44
CA ILE A 409 -5.04 7.92 -6.77
C ILE A 409 -6.49 7.94 -7.27
N ALA A 410 -7.24 6.86 -7.06
CA ALA A 410 -8.67 6.83 -7.38
C ALA A 410 -9.44 7.94 -6.62
N LEU A 411 -9.00 8.28 -5.40
CA LEU A 411 -9.53 9.41 -4.60
C LEU A 411 -8.94 10.78 -4.95
N GLY A 412 -8.08 10.88 -5.97
CA GLY A 412 -7.54 12.15 -6.47
C GLY A 412 -6.10 12.47 -6.06
N CYS A 413 -5.37 11.55 -5.43
CA CYS A 413 -3.93 11.75 -5.16
C CYS A 413 -3.15 11.93 -6.47
N THR A 414 -2.33 12.98 -6.53
CA THR A 414 -1.49 13.30 -7.70
C THR A 414 0.00 13.03 -7.45
N LEU A 415 0.33 12.28 -6.40
CA LEU A 415 1.70 11.94 -6.02
C LEU A 415 2.63 13.16 -5.82
N CYS A 416 2.12 14.25 -5.23
CA CYS A 416 2.94 15.43 -4.89
C CYS A 416 3.97 15.21 -3.76
N GLN A 417 3.94 14.04 -3.10
CA GLN A 417 4.89 13.61 -2.05
C GLN A 417 4.97 14.49 -0.79
N ALA A 418 4.10 15.50 -0.66
CA ALA A 418 4.05 16.42 0.47
C ALA A 418 3.11 15.95 1.61
N CYS A 419 2.80 14.65 1.69
CA CYS A 419 1.84 14.07 2.64
C CYS A 419 2.17 14.36 4.12
N TYR A 420 3.46 14.53 4.42
CA TYR A 420 3.98 14.82 5.76
C TYR A 420 3.62 16.22 6.25
N THR A 421 3.30 17.15 5.33
CA THR A 421 3.02 18.56 5.66
C THR A 421 1.65 18.82 6.26
N GLY A 422 0.76 17.82 6.28
CA GLY A 422 -0.63 17.99 6.72
C GLY A 422 -1.47 18.90 5.82
N ARG A 423 -0.96 19.36 4.67
CA ARG A 423 -1.62 20.33 3.77
C ARG A 423 -2.11 19.73 2.46
N CYS A 424 -2.47 18.44 2.45
CA CYS A 424 -2.96 17.79 1.24
C CYS A 424 -4.15 18.56 0.64
N ALA A 425 -3.94 19.18 -0.53
CA ALA A 425 -4.98 19.99 -1.17
C ALA A 425 -6.22 19.16 -1.52
N TRP A 426 -6.04 17.86 -1.76
CA TRP A 426 -7.10 16.90 -2.08
C TRP A 426 -7.85 16.35 -0.87
N GLY A 427 -7.49 16.75 0.35
CA GLY A 427 -8.20 16.30 1.54
C GLY A 427 -7.95 14.84 1.91
N LEU A 428 -6.82 14.24 1.49
CA LEU A 428 -6.49 12.84 1.78
C LEU A 428 -5.58 12.68 3.00
N THR A 429 -4.43 13.37 3.00
CA THR A 429 -3.36 13.24 4.00
C THR A 429 -3.22 14.49 4.87
N THR A 430 -4.35 14.97 5.40
CA THR A 430 -4.50 16.19 6.20
C THR A 430 -5.48 15.98 7.34
N GLN A 431 -5.28 16.68 8.45
CA GLN A 431 -6.23 16.74 9.57
C GLN A 431 -6.94 18.10 9.67
N ASP A 432 -6.76 18.98 8.69
CA ASP A 432 -7.46 20.27 8.61
C ASP A 432 -8.93 20.04 8.22
N PRO A 433 -9.91 20.45 9.05
CA PRO A 433 -11.32 20.26 8.77
C PRO A 433 -11.78 20.85 7.43
N GLU A 434 -11.23 21.98 6.99
CA GLU A 434 -11.61 22.62 5.73
C GLU A 434 -11.07 21.86 4.52
N LEU A 435 -9.90 21.23 4.67
CA LEU A 435 -9.35 20.38 3.61
C LEU A 435 -10.04 19.01 3.58
N ILE A 436 -10.38 18.44 4.73
CA ILE A 436 -11.10 17.16 4.85
C ILE A 436 -12.48 17.24 4.17
N LYS A 437 -13.19 18.37 4.28
CA LYS A 437 -14.51 18.58 3.62
C LYS A 437 -14.46 18.46 2.10
N ARG A 438 -13.28 18.56 1.48
CA ARG A 438 -13.08 18.40 0.04
C ARG A 438 -13.25 16.94 -0.43
N LEU A 439 -13.27 16.00 0.50
CA LEU A 439 -13.47 14.58 0.26
C LEU A 439 -14.90 14.18 0.63
N ASP A 440 -15.72 13.97 -0.40
CA ASP A 440 -17.03 13.36 -0.25
C ASP A 440 -16.88 11.85 -0.05
N ILE A 441 -17.64 11.28 0.91
CA ILE A 441 -17.52 9.87 1.25
C ILE A 441 -18.20 9.01 0.19
N ASP A 442 -19.39 9.37 -0.27
CA ASP A 442 -20.15 8.54 -1.20
C ASP A 442 -19.47 8.50 -2.57
N GLU A 443 -19.01 9.66 -3.07
CA GLU A 443 -18.19 9.73 -4.30
C GLU A 443 -16.89 8.94 -4.14
N GLY A 444 -16.22 9.08 -2.99
CA GLY A 444 -14.98 8.36 -2.71
C GLY A 444 -15.16 6.85 -2.72
N VAL A 445 -16.23 6.35 -2.08
CA VAL A 445 -16.61 4.93 -2.06
C VAL A 445 -16.88 4.44 -3.49
N GLU A 446 -17.66 5.18 -4.27
CA GLU A 446 -17.98 4.83 -5.65
C GLU A 446 -16.71 4.70 -6.50
N ARG A 447 -15.81 5.68 -6.42
CA ARG A 447 -14.57 5.70 -7.22
C ARG A 447 -13.65 4.53 -6.91
N VAL A 448 -13.48 4.21 -5.62
CA VAL A 448 -12.65 3.09 -5.19
C VAL A 448 -13.30 1.74 -5.52
N GLN A 449 -14.63 1.64 -5.44
CA GLN A 449 -15.37 0.46 -5.89
C GLN A 449 -15.25 0.24 -7.39
N ASN A 450 -15.34 1.30 -8.19
CA ASN A 450 -15.14 1.25 -9.62
C ASN A 450 -13.73 0.74 -9.97
N LEU A 451 -12.70 1.19 -9.25
CA LEU A 451 -11.33 0.68 -9.41
C LEU A 451 -11.26 -0.83 -9.14
N LEU A 452 -11.74 -1.28 -7.98
CA LEU A 452 -11.72 -2.71 -7.63
C LEU A 452 -12.50 -3.55 -8.63
N ARG A 453 -13.71 -3.10 -9.03
CA ARG A 453 -14.54 -3.78 -10.01
C ARG A 453 -13.83 -3.89 -11.35
N ALA A 454 -13.27 -2.78 -11.85
CA ALA A 454 -12.55 -2.76 -13.12
C ALA A 454 -11.37 -3.74 -13.10
N TRP A 455 -10.53 -3.69 -12.06
CA TRP A 455 -9.40 -4.62 -11.94
C TRP A 455 -9.85 -6.06 -11.77
N THR A 456 -10.93 -6.32 -11.04
CA THR A 456 -11.50 -7.66 -10.89
C THR A 456 -11.98 -8.21 -12.23
N LEU A 457 -12.59 -7.38 -13.08
CA LEU A 457 -12.99 -7.77 -14.44
C LEU A 457 -11.77 -8.02 -15.33
N GLU A 458 -10.78 -7.13 -15.30
CA GLU A 458 -9.52 -7.32 -16.04
C GLU A 458 -8.79 -8.61 -15.61
N ILE A 459 -8.81 -8.95 -14.32
CA ILE A 459 -8.27 -10.22 -13.82
C ILE A 459 -8.98 -11.41 -14.45
N LYS A 460 -10.32 -11.39 -14.55
CA LYS A 460 -11.08 -12.44 -15.23
C LYS A 460 -10.71 -12.54 -16.71
N GLU A 461 -10.66 -11.43 -17.42
CA GLU A 461 -10.26 -11.37 -18.84
C GLU A 461 -8.87 -12.00 -19.06
N VAL A 462 -7.90 -11.61 -18.25
CA VAL A 462 -6.54 -12.14 -18.35
C VAL A 462 -6.48 -13.62 -17.98
N MET A 463 -7.16 -14.05 -16.90
CA MET A 463 -7.24 -15.47 -16.55
C MET A 463 -7.88 -16.30 -17.67
N GLY A 464 -8.93 -15.78 -18.32
CA GLY A 464 -9.56 -16.38 -19.49
C GLY A 464 -8.57 -16.52 -20.65
N ALA A 465 -7.82 -15.46 -20.95
CA ALA A 465 -6.74 -15.48 -21.94
C ALA A 465 -5.61 -16.46 -21.58
N LEU A 466 -5.38 -16.75 -20.29
CA LEU A 466 -4.44 -17.77 -19.81
C LEU A 466 -5.03 -19.19 -19.82
N GLY A 467 -6.32 -19.35 -20.13
CA GLY A 467 -7.02 -20.64 -20.06
C GLY A 467 -7.13 -21.16 -18.62
N ILE A 468 -7.32 -20.26 -17.66
CA ILE A 468 -7.42 -20.57 -16.21
C ILE A 468 -8.76 -20.03 -15.71
N ASN A 469 -9.58 -20.86 -15.08
CA ASN A 469 -10.86 -20.43 -14.51
C ASN A 469 -10.84 -20.22 -12.99
N ALA A 470 -9.77 -20.60 -12.29
CA ALA A 470 -9.64 -20.42 -10.84
C ALA A 470 -8.32 -19.72 -10.49
N ILE A 471 -8.39 -18.66 -9.68
CA ILE A 471 -7.20 -17.87 -9.32
C ILE A 471 -6.15 -18.70 -8.57
N GLU A 472 -6.59 -19.72 -7.83
CA GLU A 472 -5.72 -20.68 -7.15
C GLU A 472 -4.77 -21.39 -8.12
N SER A 473 -5.23 -21.74 -9.34
CA SER A 473 -4.42 -22.41 -10.36
C SER A 473 -3.34 -21.51 -10.98
N LEU A 474 -3.47 -20.20 -10.82
CA LEU A 474 -2.43 -19.24 -11.20
C LEU A 474 -1.39 -19.05 -10.09
N ARG A 475 -1.72 -19.29 -8.82
CA ARG A 475 -0.85 -18.97 -7.69
C ARG A 475 0.48 -19.73 -7.74
N GLY A 476 1.57 -18.99 -7.90
CA GLY A 476 2.91 -19.56 -8.06
C GLY A 476 3.13 -20.28 -9.40
N ASN A 477 2.19 -20.21 -10.34
CA ASN A 477 2.32 -20.80 -11.67
C ASN A 477 3.13 -19.89 -12.59
N ARG A 478 4.45 -19.85 -12.33
CA ARG A 478 5.41 -19.01 -13.03
C ARG A 478 5.63 -19.39 -14.50
N GLU A 479 5.20 -20.58 -14.89
CA GLU A 479 5.14 -21.01 -16.29
C GLU A 479 4.18 -20.15 -17.13
N ARG A 480 3.27 -19.39 -16.49
CA ARG A 480 2.43 -18.39 -17.15
C ARG A 480 3.10 -17.03 -17.33
N LEU A 481 4.38 -16.91 -16.95
CA LEU A 481 5.16 -15.70 -17.12
C LEU A 481 6.30 -15.92 -18.13
N ARG A 482 6.59 -14.89 -18.92
CA ARG A 482 7.78 -14.83 -19.77
C ARG A 482 8.52 -13.51 -19.54
N SER A 483 9.82 -13.60 -19.35
CA SER A 483 10.67 -12.43 -19.16
C SER A 483 11.15 -11.83 -20.48
N ILE A 484 11.24 -10.52 -20.54
CA ILE A 484 11.80 -9.76 -21.68
C ILE A 484 12.87 -8.80 -21.18
N GLY A 485 14.12 -9.02 -21.59
CA GLY A 485 15.24 -8.13 -21.23
C GLY A 485 15.71 -8.21 -19.77
N LEU A 486 15.27 -9.22 -19.01
CA LEU A 486 15.88 -9.57 -17.72
C LEU A 486 17.12 -10.44 -17.95
N ASP A 487 18.15 -10.29 -17.11
CA ASP A 487 19.31 -11.16 -17.11
C ASP A 487 18.98 -12.56 -16.54
N VAL A 488 19.84 -13.54 -16.83
CA VAL A 488 19.63 -14.95 -16.45
C VAL A 488 19.49 -15.12 -14.94
N HIS A 489 20.27 -14.39 -14.14
CA HIS A 489 20.20 -14.53 -12.68
C HIS A 489 18.87 -14.02 -12.14
N THR A 490 18.39 -12.88 -12.64
CA THR A 490 17.05 -12.39 -12.28
C THR A 490 15.96 -13.37 -12.70
N GLN A 491 16.08 -14.00 -13.88
CA GLN A 491 15.14 -15.03 -14.34
C GLN A 491 15.09 -16.25 -13.43
N GLU A 492 16.27 -16.75 -13.02
CA GLU A 492 16.42 -17.88 -12.08
C GLU A 492 15.76 -17.58 -10.74
N VAL A 493 16.04 -16.40 -10.16
CA VAL A 493 15.47 -15.98 -8.87
C VAL A 493 13.95 -15.83 -8.93
N LEU A 494 13.43 -15.34 -10.05
CA LEU A 494 11.98 -15.24 -10.28
C LEU A 494 11.34 -16.58 -10.63
N GLY A 495 12.12 -17.60 -11.02
CA GLY A 495 11.64 -18.87 -11.57
C GLY A 495 10.85 -18.70 -12.87
N VAL A 496 11.24 -17.76 -13.74
CA VAL A 496 10.56 -17.46 -15.02
C VAL A 496 11.47 -17.72 -16.21
N ARG A 497 10.90 -18.15 -17.34
CA ARG A 497 11.64 -18.37 -18.59
C ARG A 497 11.68 -17.09 -19.44
N PRO A 498 12.68 -16.92 -20.32
CA PRO A 498 12.69 -15.82 -21.29
C PRO A 498 11.64 -16.03 -22.38
N ALA A 499 11.17 -14.93 -22.98
CA ALA A 499 10.24 -14.96 -24.10
C ALA A 499 10.82 -15.77 -25.29
N GLY A 500 9.99 -16.62 -25.88
CA GLY A 500 10.36 -17.48 -27.01
C GLY A 500 10.87 -18.87 -26.63
N MET A 501 10.89 -19.23 -25.34
CA MET A 501 11.18 -20.58 -24.82
C MET A 501 9.99 -21.23 -24.11
#